data_AF-A0A6V7FH33-F1
#
_entry.id   AF-A0A6V7FH33-F1
#
_cell.length_a   1.000
_cell.length_b   1.000
_cell.length_c   1.000
_cell.angle_alpha   90.00
_cell.angle_beta   90.00
_cell.angle_gamma   90.00
#
_symmetry.space_group_name_H-M   'P 1'
#
loop_
_entity.id
_entity.type
_entity.pdbx_description
1 polymer ?
#
loop_
_entity_poly.entity_id
_entity_poly.type
_entity_poly.pdbx_seq_one_letter_code
_entity_poly.pdbx_strand_id
1 'polypeptide(L)'
;MGYLNPLLKLPAGQALQRLPPSERAHLEALMRELRNQANAEAEKAWRKRKRKGPMAAYWRAVATYARHIAHLLSRQAACSTTSKKSENSHG
;
A
#
# COMPACT_ATOMS: atom_id res chain seq x y z
N MET A 1 8.71 -16.64 9.27
CA MET A 1 8.21 -16.51 7.87
C MET A 1 7.49 -15.18 7.74
N GLY A 2 8.14 -14.16 7.17
CA GLY A 2 7.52 -12.85 7.00
C GLY A 2 6.38 -12.92 5.97
N TYR A 3 5.19 -12.47 6.33
CA TYR A 3 4.06 -12.40 5.41
C TYR A 3 4.41 -11.44 4.26
N LEU A 4 4.64 -12.00 3.06
CA LEU A 4 4.87 -11.22 1.85
C LEU A 4 3.55 -10.56 1.43
N ASN A 5 3.57 -9.24 1.23
CA ASN A 5 2.41 -8.50 0.76
C ASN A 5 1.88 -9.08 -0.57
N PRO A 6 0.64 -9.61 -0.62
CA PRO A 6 0.12 -10.33 -1.78
C PRO A 6 -0.04 -9.45 -3.02
N LEU A 7 -0.25 -8.14 -2.84
CA LEU A 7 -0.46 -7.20 -3.94
C LEU A 7 0.78 -7.02 -4.82
N LEU A 8 1.98 -7.33 -4.30
CA LEU A 8 3.23 -7.17 -5.03
C LEU A 8 3.32 -8.02 -6.31
N LYS A 9 2.60 -9.14 -6.36
CA LYS A 9 2.59 -10.06 -7.51
C LYS A 9 1.39 -9.85 -8.44
N LEU A 10 0.47 -8.95 -8.08
CA LEU A 10 -0.75 -8.72 -8.86
C LEU A 10 -0.55 -7.57 -9.86
N PRO A 11 -1.10 -7.65 -11.09
CA PRO A 11 -1.01 -6.58 -12.08
C PRO A 11 -1.52 -5.23 -11.57
N ALA A 12 -2.62 -5.23 -10.80
CA ALA A 12 -3.15 -4.01 -10.19
C ALA A 12 -2.19 -3.39 -9.16
N GLY A 13 -1.48 -4.21 -8.38
CA GLY A 13 -0.44 -3.72 -7.48
C GLY A 13 0.77 -3.17 -8.24
N GLN A 14 1.18 -3.80 -9.33
CA GLN A 14 2.25 -3.28 -10.19
C GLN A 14 1.87 -1.94 -10.83
N ALA A 15 0.61 -1.74 -11.22
CA ALA A 15 0.12 -0.47 -11.76
C ALA A 15 0.28 0.68 -10.75
N LEU A 16 -0.03 0.43 -9.47
CA LEU A 16 0.18 1.41 -8.39
C LEU A 16 1.66 1.79 -8.20
N GLN A 17 2.59 0.87 -8.46
CA GLN A 17 4.04 1.16 -8.38
C GLN A 17 4.55 2.03 -9.52
N ARG A 18 3.83 2.09 -10.65
CA ARG A 18 4.19 2.91 -11.82
C ARG A 18 3.75 4.36 -11.69
N LEU A 19 2.95 4.69 -10.68
CA LEU A 19 2.54 6.07 -10.42
C LEU A 19 3.76 6.97 -10.09
N PRO A 20 3.70 8.27 -10.43
CA PRO A 20 4.73 9.24 -10.04
C PRO A 20 5.01 9.20 -8.52
N PRO A 21 6.27 9.45 -8.09
CA PRO A 21 6.62 9.40 -6.67
C PRO A 21 5.75 10.28 -5.77
N SER A 22 5.39 11.48 -6.23
CA SER A 22 4.51 12.41 -5.53
C SER A 22 3.12 11.81 -5.31
N GLU A 23 2.50 11.25 -6.36
CA GLU A 23 1.18 10.61 -6.26
C GLU A 23 1.19 9.39 -5.33
N ARG A 24 2.24 8.57 -5.43
CA ARG A 24 2.43 7.42 -4.52
C ARG A 24 2.51 7.86 -3.07
N ALA A 25 3.24 8.93 -2.78
CA ALA A 25 3.35 9.46 -1.41
C ALA A 25 2.01 9.95 -0.86
N HIS A 26 1.22 10.66 -1.68
CA HIS A 26 -0.13 11.11 -1.27
C HIS A 26 -1.06 9.92 -1.01
N LEU A 27 -1.10 8.95 -1.92
CA LEU A 27 -1.92 7.74 -1.76
C LEU A 27 -1.44 6.89 -0.58
N GLU A 28 -0.14 6.79 -0.34
CA GLU A 28 0.42 6.08 0.81
C GLU A 28 -0.09 6.70 2.12
N ALA A 29 0.01 8.02 2.25
CA ALA A 29 -0.45 8.75 3.42
C ALA A 29 -1.96 8.52 3.64
N LEU A 30 -2.77 8.61 2.59
CA LEU A 30 -4.20 8.35 2.64
C LEU A 30 -4.51 6.92 3.10
N MET A 31 -3.81 5.90 2.56
CA MET A 31 -4.02 4.51 2.93
C MET A 31 -3.60 4.21 4.39
N ARG A 32 -2.56 4.89 4.89
CA ARG A 32 -2.17 4.81 6.31
C ARG A 32 -3.24 5.39 7.20
N GLU A 33 -3.83 6.52 6.82
CA GLU A 33 -4.90 7.13 7.58
C GLU A 33 -6.18 6.29 7.56
N LEU A 34 -6.56 5.78 6.38
CA LEU A 34 -7.69 4.84 6.25
C LEU A 34 -7.50 3.60 7.12
N ARG A 35 -6.27 3.05 7.19
CA ARG A 35 -5.96 1.94 8.10
C ARG A 35 -6.23 2.32 9.56
N ASN A 36 -5.84 3.52 9.99
CA ASN A 36 -6.04 3.96 11.38
C ASN A 36 -7.54 4.07 11.69
N GLN A 37 -8.29 4.74 10.82
CA GLN A 37 -9.74 4.91 10.98
C GLN A 37 -10.48 3.55 10.98
N ALA A 38 -10.14 2.66 10.04
CA ALA A 38 -10.73 1.33 9.97
C ALA A 38 -10.43 0.48 11.22
N ASN A 39 -9.21 0.58 11.78
CA ASN A 39 -8.90 -0.08 13.05
C ASN A 39 -9.73 0.49 14.19
N ALA A 40 -9.92 1.80 14.27
CA ALA A 40 -10.76 2.43 15.28
C ALA A 40 -12.23 1.95 15.17
N GLU A 41 -12.76 1.82 13.96
CA GLU A 41 -14.09 1.27 13.72
C GLU A 41 -14.20 -0.22 14.09
N ALA A 42 -13.16 -1.01 13.81
CA ALA A 42 -13.09 -2.41 14.26
C ALA A 42 -13.16 -2.48 15.80
N GLU A 43 -12.37 -1.68 16.52
CA GLU A 43 -12.40 -1.66 17.99
C GLU A 43 -13.74 -1.16 18.55
N LYS A 44 -14.36 -0.15 17.91
CA LYS A 44 -15.71 0.29 18.28
C LYS A 44 -16.74 -0.82 18.06
N ALA A 45 -16.61 -1.61 16.99
CA ALA A 45 -17.49 -2.72 16.71
C ALA A 45 -17.28 -3.88 17.69
N TRP A 46 -16.04 -4.22 18.05
CA TRP A 46 -15.75 -5.24 19.06
C TRP A 46 -16.28 -4.89 20.45
N ARG A 47 -16.11 -3.64 20.89
CA ARG A 47 -16.61 -3.19 22.20
C ARG A 47 -18.14 -3.21 22.30
N LYS A 48 -18.85 -3.19 21.18
CA LYS A 48 -20.33 -3.25 21.17
C LYS A 48 -20.79 -4.70 21.41
N ARG A 49 -21.47 -4.91 22.55
CA ARG A 49 -21.87 -6.22 23.09
C ARG A 49 -22.80 -7.08 22.20
N LYS A 50 -23.46 -6.53 21.17
CA LYS A 50 -24.48 -7.24 20.37
C LYS A 50 -24.03 -7.51 18.93
N ARG A 51 -23.80 -8.78 18.56
CA ARG A 51 -23.66 -9.32 17.17
C ARG A 51 -22.88 -8.46 16.16
N LYS A 52 -21.83 -7.75 16.59
CA LYS A 52 -20.99 -6.91 15.71
C LYS A 52 -19.72 -7.59 15.23
N GLY A 53 -19.57 -8.89 15.49
CA GLY A 53 -18.37 -9.62 15.12
C GLY A 53 -18.06 -9.61 13.62
N PRO A 54 -19.05 -9.86 12.73
CA PRO A 54 -18.83 -9.74 11.29
C PRO A 54 -18.41 -8.33 10.86
N MET A 55 -19.01 -7.29 11.45
CA MET A 55 -18.68 -5.90 11.13
C MET A 55 -17.25 -5.54 11.57
N ALA A 56 -16.84 -6.01 12.74
CA ALA A 56 -15.50 -5.76 13.24
C ALA A 56 -14.43 -6.52 12.44
N ALA A 57 -14.74 -7.75 11.98
CA ALA A 57 -13.90 -8.48 11.03
C ALA A 57 -13.80 -7.78 9.67
N TYR A 58 -14.92 -7.25 9.15
CA TYR A 58 -14.94 -6.45 7.93
C TYR A 58 -14.01 -5.23 8.04
N TRP A 59 -14.13 -4.44 9.10
CA TRP A 59 -13.24 -3.29 9.33
C TRP A 59 -11.78 -3.70 9.46
N ARG A 60 -11.47 -4.86 10.06
CA ARG A 60 -10.11 -5.38 10.12
C ARG A 60 -9.58 -5.80 8.75
N ALA A 61 -10.43 -6.35 7.89
CA ALA A 61 -10.07 -6.67 6.51
C ALA A 61 -9.73 -5.38 5.74
N VAL A 62 -10.54 -4.33 5.87
CA VAL A 62 -10.26 -3.00 5.27
C VAL A 62 -8.90 -2.48 5.74
N ALA A 63 -8.64 -2.49 7.06
CA ALA A 63 -7.36 -2.05 7.61
C ALA A 63 -6.16 -2.87 7.09
N THR A 64 -6.37 -4.15 6.83
CA THR A 64 -5.33 -5.07 6.32
C THR A 64 -5.00 -4.75 4.85
N TYR A 65 -6.01 -4.59 4.00
CA TYR A 65 -5.78 -4.21 2.61
C TYR A 65 -5.18 -2.80 2.48
N ALA A 66 -5.66 -1.83 3.27
CA ALA A 66 -5.08 -0.49 3.30
C ALA A 66 -3.58 -0.53 3.69
N ARG A 67 -3.20 -1.37 4.68
CA ARG A 67 -1.79 -1.60 5.03
C ARG A 67 -1.00 -2.19 3.85
N HIS A 68 -1.56 -3.16 3.15
CA HIS A 68 -0.89 -3.77 2.00
C HIS A 68 -0.70 -2.76 0.86
N ILE A 69 -1.69 -1.94 0.57
CA ILE A 69 -1.56 -0.90 -0.45
C ILE A 69 -0.50 0.13 -0.04
N ALA A 70 -0.55 0.64 1.19
CA ALA A 70 0.46 1.58 1.69
C ALA A 70 1.90 1.03 1.62
N HIS A 71 2.10 -0.22 2.04
CA HIS A 71 3.40 -0.88 1.94
C HIS A 71 3.87 -1.09 0.50
N LEU A 72 2.94 -1.32 -0.43
CA LEU A 72 3.27 -1.45 -1.84
C LEU A 72 3.72 -0.11 -2.43
N LEU A 73 3.06 0.99 -2.06
CA LEU A 73 3.35 2.35 -2.53
C LEU A 73 4.67 2.89 -1.97
N SER A 74 4.99 2.55 -0.72
CA SER A 74 6.24 2.98 -0.05
C SER A 74 7.50 2.31 -0.60
N ARG A 75 7.35 1.21 -1.35
CA ARG A 75 8.49 0.59 -2.03
C ARG A 75 8.89 1.47 -3.20
N GLN A 76 10.15 1.89 -3.20
CA GLN A 76 10.76 2.49 -4.37
C GLN A 76 10.69 1.46 -5.51
N ALA A 77 10.05 1.81 -6.62
CA ALA A 77 10.25 1.10 -7.87
C ALA A 77 11.77 1.14 -8.10
N ALA A 78 12.40 -0.03 -8.18
CA ALA A 78 13.84 -0.11 -8.39
C ALA A 78 14.19 0.80 -9.57
N CYS A 79 15.04 1.79 -9.32
CA CYS A 79 15.51 2.74 -10.30
C CYS A 79 15.93 1.98 -11.55
N SER A 80 15.18 2.14 -12.65
CA SER A 80 15.64 1.74 -13.97
C SER A 80 16.74 2.72 -14.38
N THR A 81 17.92 2.53 -13.81
CA THR A 81 19.16 3.15 -14.28
C THR A 81 19.55 2.44 -15.57
N THR A 82 19.03 2.92 -16.69
CA THR A 82 19.59 2.62 -18.02
C THR A 82 19.25 3.80 -18.93
N SER A 83 19.95 4.91 -18.73
CA SER A 83 20.02 5.98 -19.73
C SER A 83 21.45 6.06 -20.28
N LYS A 84 21.60 5.41 -21.44
CA LYS A 84 22.48 5.70 -22.59
C LYS A 84 23.97 6.01 -22.36
N LYS A 85 24.78 5.02 -22.77
CA LYS A 85 26.10 5.20 -23.39
C LYS A 85 25.89 5.81 -24.80
N SER A 86 26.41 7.02 -25.03
CA SER A 86 26.64 7.66 -26.35
C SER A 86 27.49 8.90 -26.05
N GLU A 87 28.82 8.82 -26.17
CA GLU A 87 29.55 9.23 -27.37
C GLU A 87 29.90 10.72 -27.32
N ASN A 88 31.13 11.03 -26.91
CA ASN A 88 31.97 11.95 -27.68
C ASN A 88 33.45 11.81 -27.30
N SER A 89 34.19 11.33 -28.29
CA SER A 89 35.62 11.43 -28.51
C SER A 89 36.10 12.89 -28.53
N HIS A 90 37.42 13.06 -28.71
CA HIS A 90 38.28 14.24 -28.89
C HIS A 90 39.25 14.32 -27.68
N GLY A 91 40.47 13.79 -27.77
CA GLY A 91 41.39 13.79 -28.91
C GLY A 91 42.26 15.03 -28.80
#